data_AF-A0A2M8Q5T1-F1
#
_entry.id   AF-A0A2M8Q5T1-F1
#
_cell.length_a   1.000
_cell.length_b   1.000
_cell.length_c   1.000
_cell.angle_alpha   90.00
_cell.angle_beta   90.00
_cell.angle_gamma   90.00
#
_symmetry.space_group_name_H-M   'P 1'
#
loop_
_entity.id
_entity.type
_entity.pdbx_description
1 polymer ?
#
loop_
_entity_poly.entity_id
_entity_poly.type
_entity_poly.pdbx_seq_one_letter_code
_entity_poly.pdbx_strand_id
1 'polypeptide(L)' 'MSSYKPEEGEVFYCGQCKRQQQPSEGIKCKICGKTTVSWYTLREGHEAAQARWERINGKPKRP' A
#
# COMPACT_ATOMS: atom_id res chain seq x y z
N MET A 1 21.99 -3.25 12.00
CA MET A 1 20.72 -3.77 11.44
C MET A 1 19.72 -2.64 11.45
N SER A 2 19.20 -2.23 10.29
CA SER A 2 18.28 -1.09 10.20
C SER A 2 16.93 -1.48 10.81
N SER A 3 16.60 -0.96 11.99
CA SER A 3 15.30 -1.15 12.63
C SER A 3 14.28 -0.29 11.90
N TYR A 4 13.62 -0.83 10.88
CA TYR A 4 12.46 -0.18 10.27
C TYR A 4 11.36 -0.14 11.34
N LYS A 5 11.23 0.99 12.04
CA LYS A 5 10.10 1.27 12.90
C LYS A 5 9.05 1.91 12.01
N PRO A 6 7.93 1.22 11.73
CA PRO A 6 6.88 1.85 10.94
C PRO A 6 6.42 3.11 11.67
N GLU A 7 6.40 4.23 10.95
CA GLU A 7 5.90 5.48 11.52
C GLU A 7 4.44 5.29 11.94
N GLU A 8 3.96 6.04 12.93
CA GLU A 8 2.57 5.96 13.36
C GLU A 8 1.62 6.17 12.17
N GLY A 9 0.75 5.19 11.93
CA GLY A 9 -0.20 5.21 10.82
C GLY A 9 0.35 4.80 9.45
N GLU A 10 1.60 4.31 9.36
CA GLU A 10 2.14 3.69 8.15
C GLU A 10 1.50 2.32 7.91
N VAL A 11 0.86 2.16 6.75
CA VAL A 11 0.32 0.90 6.26
C VAL A 11 0.79 0.65 4.84
N PHE A 12 0.74 -0.60 4.40
CA PHE A 12 0.89 -0.95 2.99
C PHE A 12 -0.48 -1.02 2.32
N TYR A 13 -0.65 -0.25 1.26
CA TYR A 13 -1.91 -0.15 0.52
C TYR A 13 -1.84 -0.87 -0.83
N CYS A 14 -2.88 -1.66 -1.13
CA CYS A 14 -3.10 -2.30 -2.42
C CYS A 14 -4.24 -1.62 -3.18
N GLY A 15 -3.93 -0.99 -4.32
CA GLY A 15 -4.93 -0.33 -5.17
C GLY A 15 -5.82 -1.25 -6.00
N GLN A 16 -5.43 -2.53 -6.18
CA GLN A 16 -6.28 -3.55 -6.81
C GLN A 16 -7.38 -4.02 -5.86
N CYS A 17 -7.00 -4.41 -4.64
CA CYS A 17 -7.92 -4.94 -3.63
C CYS A 17 -8.56 -3.85 -2.77
N LYS A 18 -8.16 -2.58 -2.94
CA LYS A 18 -8.55 -1.44 -2.10
C LYS A 18 -8.36 -1.73 -0.60
N ARG A 19 -7.26 -2.42 -0.27
CA ARG A 19 -7.01 -2.95 1.07
C ARG A 19 -5.74 -2.36 1.66
N GLN A 20 -5.78 -2.15 2.97
CA GLN A 20 -4.60 -1.85 3.78
C GLN A 20 -4.09 -3.15 4.42
N GLN A 21 -2.79 -3.23 4.63
CA GLN A 21 -2.15 -4.32 5.36
C GLN A 21 -1.03 -3.75 6.21
N GLN A 22 -0.75 -4.40 7.34
CA GLN A 22 0.29 -3.91 8.24
C GLN A 22 1.69 -4.08 7.64
N PRO A 23 2.68 -3.27 8.05
CA PRO A 23 4.07 -3.45 7.65
C PRO A 23 4.63 -4.86 7.89
N SER A 24 4.14 -5.55 8.93
CA SER A 24 4.47 -6.94 9.24
C SER A 24 3.96 -7.95 8.20
N GLU A 25 2.94 -7.61 7.40
CA GLU A 25 2.42 -8.46 6.31
C GLU A 25 3.27 -8.37 5.04
N GLY A 26 4.23 -7.43 4.98
CA GLY A 26 5.18 -7.27 3.89
C GLY A 26 4.70 -6.39 2.73
N ILE A 27 5.58 -6.21 1.73
CA ILE A 27 5.41 -5.28 0.60
C ILE A 27 4.54 -5.82 -0.55
N LYS A 28 4.06 -7.06 -0.45
CA LYS A 28 3.20 -7.69 -1.47
C LYS A 28 1.83 -7.89 -0.89
N CYS A 29 0.81 -7.59 -1.69
CA CYS A 29 -0.56 -7.80 -1.28
C CYS A 29 -0.82 -9.29 -1.05
N LYS A 30 -1.25 -9.67 0.16
CA LYS A 30 -1.54 -11.09 0.48
C LYS A 30 -2.71 -11.70 -0.31
N ILE A 31 -3.51 -10.86 -0.97
CA ILE A 31 -4.69 -11.29 -1.72
C ILE A 31 -4.37 -11.47 -3.21
N CYS A 32 -3.78 -10.45 -3.86
CA CYS A 32 -3.54 -10.47 -5.30
C CYS A 32 -2.06 -10.56 -5.70
N GLY A 33 -1.13 -10.58 -4.74
CA GLY A 33 0.31 -10.68 -4.98
C GLY A 33 0.99 -9.42 -5.55
N LYS A 34 0.22 -8.40 -5.93
CA LYS A 34 0.75 -7.12 -6.46
C LYS A 34 1.52 -6.34 -5.40
N THR A 35 2.48 -5.53 -5.85
CA THR A 35 3.28 -4.66 -4.99
C THR A 35 2.38 -3.62 -4.33
N THR A 36 2.42 -3.54 -3.01
CA THR A 36 1.74 -2.49 -2.24
C THR A 36 2.60 -1.23 -2.15
N VAL A 37 1.98 -0.11 -1.82
CA VAL A 37 2.69 1.15 -1.55
C VAL A 37 2.56 1.52 -0.09
N SER A 38 3.60 2.13 0.49
CA SER A 38 3.49 2.75 1.81
C SER A 38 2.45 3.88 1.75
N TRP A 39 1.61 3.93 2.76
CA TRP A 39 0.59 4.94 2.93
C TRP A 39 0.55 5.37 4.39
N TYR A 40 0.84 6.65 4.63
CA TYR A 40 0.75 7.23 5.96
C TYR A 40 -0.65 7.79 6.16
N THR A 41 -1.55 6.98 6.71
CA THR A 41 -3.00 7.29 6.82
C THR A 41 -3.31 8.57 7.59
N LEU A 42 -2.40 9.00 8.48
CA LEU A 42 -2.52 10.24 9.25
C LEU A 42 -2.04 11.49 8.48
N ARG A 43 -1.27 11.33 7.41
CA ARG A 43 -0.66 12.43 6.64
C ARG A 43 -1.20 12.54 5.22
N GLU A 44 -1.68 11.43 4.66
CA GLU A 44 -2.02 11.31 3.24
C GLU A 44 -3.43 10.78 3.05
N GLY A 45 -4.15 11.36 2.09
CA GLY A 45 -5.44 10.83 1.64
C GLY A 45 -5.30 9.52 0.86
N HIS A 46 -6.34 8.72 0.88
CA HIS A 46 -6.43 7.45 0.14
C HIS A 46 -6.17 7.61 -1.37
N GLU A 47 -6.62 8.72 -1.96
CA GLU A 47 -6.42 8.99 -3.40
C GLU A 47 -4.94 9.13 -3.78
N ALA A 48 -4.12 9.72 -2.90
CA ALA A 48 -2.68 9.83 -3.10
C ALA A 48 -2.02 8.44 -3.08
N ALA A 49 -2.41 7.57 -2.15
CA ALA A 49 -1.95 6.20 -2.09
C ALA A 49 -2.37 5.40 -3.34
N GLN A 50 -3.60 5.60 -3.80
CA GLN A 50 -4.10 5.00 -5.04
C GLN A 50 -3.27 5.43 -6.25
N ALA A 51 -3.05 6.73 -6.43
CA ALA A 51 -2.29 7.25 -7.56
C ALA A 51 -0.85 6.70 -7.59
N ARG A 52 -0.19 6.63 -6.42
CA ARG A 52 1.14 6.00 -6.31
C ARG A 52 1.12 4.53 -6.68
N TRP A 53 0.12 3.78 -6.18
CA TRP A 53 -0.02 2.38 -6.50
C TRP A 53 -0.21 2.14 -8.01
N GLU A 54 -1.02 2.97 -8.66
CA GLU A 54 -1.29 2.91 -10.10
C GLU A 54 -0.06 3.23 -10.95
N ARG A 55 0.84 4.09 -10.47
CA ARG A 55 2.12 4.37 -11.16
C ARG A 55 3.06 3.17 -11.18
N ILE A 56 2.95 2.28 -10.19
CA ILE A 56 3.79 1.07 -10.08
C ILE A 56 3.13 -0.13 -10.77
N ASN A 57 1.83 -0.34 -10.54
CA ASN A 57 1.13 -1.55 -10.97
C ASN A 57 0.21 -1.35 -12.19
N GLY A 58 0.09 -0.11 -12.69
CA GLY A 58 -0.91 0.28 -13.67
C GLY A 58 -2.30 0.47 -13.06
N LYS A 59 -3.25 0.95 -13.88
CA LYS A 59 -4.64 1.08 -13.47
C LYS A 59 -5.22 -0.30 -13.14
N PRO A 60 -6.01 -0.44 -12.06
CA PRO A 60 -6.70 -1.69 -11.78
C PRO A 60 -7.64 -2.02 -12.93
N LYS A 61 -7.50 -3.22 -13.50
CA LYS A 61 -8.49 -3.76 -14.43
C LYS A 61 -9.75 -4.03 -13.61
N ARG A 62 -10.83 -3.28 -13.86
CA ARG A 62 -12.16 -3.66 -13.37
C ARG A 62 -12.52 -4.99 -14.04
N PRO A 63 -13.09 -5.95 -13.31
CA PRO A 63 -13.71 -7.13 -13.93
C PRO A 63 -14.84 -6.72 -14.87
#